data_AF-A0A2K2FEM0-F1
#
_entry.id   AF-A0A2K2FEM0-F1
#
_cell.length_a   1.000
_cell.length_b   1.000
_cell.length_c   1.000
_cell.angle_alpha   90.00
_cell.angle_beta   90.00
_cell.angle_gamma   90.00
#
_symmetry.space_group_name_H-M   'P 1'
#
loop_
_entity.id
_entity.type
_entity.pdbx_description
1 polymer ?
#
loop_
_entity_poly.entity_id
_entity_poly.type
_entity_poly.pdbx_seq_one_letter_code
_entity_poly.pdbx_strand_id
1 'polypeptide(L)'
;MHKKRGYSIISILILMISTAFLVTSCSRSDEVTLDKDQNVSTVTQNEETAQKEETTLKEEDGEINTPYDFGLLYTYRNTSLSDSNKMQELVGQLQYAKELPVFRIESITENKDSLRIDYQMNLTAGQQYKVNHTKKMADAVILFALLDNLNAVEINLVQADYCYGGVPITREQAEQVLNMDINSLGKTEEVFLSDMSKIIADLQWDPDVMDIITYEHIMGLDE
;
A
#
# COMPACT_ATOMS: atom_id res chain seq x y z
N MET A 1 -3.11 36.55 -39.85
CA MET A 1 -1.67 36.54 -40.14
C MET A 1 -1.06 35.33 -39.43
N HIS A 2 -0.62 34.33 -40.18
CA HIS A 2 -0.10 33.06 -39.68
C HIS A 2 1.23 33.23 -38.93
N LYS A 3 1.39 32.53 -37.80
CA LYS A 3 2.63 31.79 -37.50
C LYS A 3 2.36 30.63 -36.54
N LYS A 4 2.24 29.44 -37.14
CA LYS A 4 2.52 28.15 -36.50
C LYS A 4 3.98 28.14 -36.04
N ARG A 5 4.26 27.59 -34.86
CA ARG A 5 5.51 26.89 -34.58
C ARG A 5 5.18 25.67 -33.73
N GLY A 6 5.43 24.50 -34.31
CA GLY A 6 5.24 23.21 -33.67
C GLY A 6 6.50 22.72 -32.97
N TYR A 7 6.21 21.80 -32.04
CA TYR A 7 6.94 20.64 -31.54
C TYR A 7 8.37 20.77 -31.00
N SER A 8 8.55 20.26 -29.78
CA SER A 8 9.50 19.16 -29.55
C SER A 8 9.04 18.34 -28.34
N ILE A 9 8.31 17.25 -28.60
CA ILE A 9 8.05 16.19 -27.62
C ILE A 9 9.29 15.30 -27.65
N ILE A 10 10.07 15.32 -26.57
CA ILE A 10 11.19 14.39 -26.40
C ILE A 10 10.57 13.06 -25.95
N SER A 11 10.39 12.13 -26.88
CA SER A 11 10.09 10.73 -26.57
C SER A 11 11.36 10.07 -26.05
N ILE A 12 11.41 9.82 -24.73
CA ILE A 12 12.44 8.99 -24.12
C ILE A 12 12.05 7.53 -24.37
N LEU A 13 12.78 6.88 -25.28
CA LEU A 13 12.65 5.47 -25.61
C LEU A 13 13.50 4.67 -24.60
N ILE A 14 12.86 3.98 -23.64
CA ILE A 14 13.57 3.09 -22.71
C ILE A 14 13.71 1.72 -23.39
N LEU A 15 14.95 1.34 -23.68
CA LEU A 15 15.35 0.09 -24.29
C LEU A 15 15.29 -1.04 -23.24
N MET A 16 14.30 -1.94 -23.36
CA MET A 16 14.23 -3.18 -22.58
C MET A 16 15.29 -4.16 -23.08
N ILE A 17 16.34 -4.42 -22.29
CA ILE A 17 17.31 -5.49 -22.55
C ILE A 17 16.76 -6.77 -21.92
N SER A 18 16.13 -7.61 -22.74
CA SER A 18 15.74 -8.97 -22.37
C SER A 18 16.97 -9.87 -22.34
N THR A 19 17.43 -10.27 -21.15
CA THR A 19 18.43 -11.33 -21.01
C THR A 19 17.73 -12.68 -20.87
N ALA A 20 17.69 -13.42 -21.98
CA ALA A 20 17.36 -14.83 -21.98
C ALA A 20 18.58 -15.62 -21.51
N PHE A 21 18.50 -16.26 -20.35
CA PHE A 21 19.43 -17.34 -19.97
C PHE A 21 18.76 -18.68 -20.28
N LEU A 22 19.04 -19.19 -21.48
CA LEU A 22 18.90 -20.61 -21.81
C LEU A 22 20.29 -21.23 -21.80
N VAL A 23 20.53 -22.14 -20.86
CA VAL A 23 21.55 -23.18 -21.00
C VAL A 23 20.96 -24.51 -20.53
N THR A 24 20.42 -25.24 -21.50
CA THR A 24 20.30 -26.69 -21.48
C THR A 24 21.62 -27.29 -21.96
N SER A 25 22.16 -28.27 -21.22
CA SER A 25 22.91 -29.35 -21.84
C SER A 25 22.83 -30.63 -20.98
N CYS A 26 22.34 -31.69 -21.61
CA CYS A 26 22.41 -33.10 -21.20
C CYS A 26 23.90 -33.56 -21.21
N SER A 27 24.35 -34.70 -20.69
CA SER A 27 23.82 -36.07 -20.61
C SER A 27 24.89 -36.96 -19.93
N ARG A 28 24.49 -38.20 -19.56
CA ARG A 28 25.25 -39.50 -19.61
C ARG A 28 25.37 -40.18 -18.24
N SER A 29 25.10 -41.48 -18.03
CA SER A 29 24.60 -42.64 -18.80
C SER A 29 24.12 -43.73 -17.84
N ASP A 30 23.27 -44.62 -18.33
CA ASP A 30 22.69 -45.82 -17.69
C ASP A 30 23.69 -46.81 -17.06
N GLU A 31 23.26 -47.56 -16.02
CA GLU A 31 23.21 -49.03 -16.11
C GLU A 31 22.19 -49.66 -15.13
N VAL A 32 21.65 -50.78 -15.61
CA VAL A 32 20.54 -51.65 -15.19
C VAL A 32 20.80 -52.44 -13.91
N THR A 33 19.77 -52.71 -13.10
CA THR A 33 19.50 -54.07 -12.58
C THR A 33 18.01 -54.29 -12.31
N LEU A 34 17.46 -55.32 -12.97
CA LEU A 34 16.17 -55.95 -12.67
C LEU A 34 16.17 -56.52 -11.25
N ASP A 35 15.06 -56.38 -10.52
CA ASP A 35 14.51 -57.57 -9.88
C ASP A 35 12.99 -57.63 -10.01
N LYS A 36 12.56 -58.86 -10.17
CA LYS A 36 11.26 -59.34 -10.63
C LYS A 36 10.59 -59.94 -9.41
N ASP A 37 9.38 -59.51 -9.08
CA ASP A 37 8.45 -60.45 -8.47
C ASP A 37 7.01 -60.20 -8.92
N GLN A 38 6.46 -61.28 -9.49
CA GLN A 38 5.08 -61.45 -9.88
C GLN A 38 4.31 -61.94 -8.66
N ASN A 39 3.13 -61.39 -8.37
CA ASN A 39 1.99 -62.26 -8.09
C ASN A 39 0.63 -61.57 -8.31
N VAL A 40 0.00 -61.98 -9.42
CA VAL A 40 -1.38 -62.44 -9.59
C VAL A 40 -2.54 -61.63 -8.97
N SER A 41 -3.41 -61.22 -9.89
CA SER A 41 -4.78 -60.76 -9.76
C SER A 41 -5.66 -61.54 -8.78
N THR A 42 -6.58 -60.83 -8.12
CA THR A 42 -7.99 -61.25 -8.13
C THR A 42 -8.88 -60.02 -8.17
N VAL A 43 -9.70 -59.96 -9.21
CA VAL A 43 -10.85 -59.05 -9.35
C VAL A 43 -11.98 -59.63 -8.53
N THR A 44 -12.55 -58.84 -7.63
CA THR A 44 -13.95 -59.00 -7.21
C THR A 44 -14.55 -57.60 -7.03
N GLN A 45 -15.51 -57.27 -7.89
CA GLN A 45 -16.40 -56.13 -7.74
C GLN A 45 -17.30 -56.36 -6.53
N ASN A 46 -17.50 -55.33 -5.71
CA ASN A 46 -18.76 -55.04 -5.04
C ASN A 46 -18.81 -53.54 -4.76
N GLU A 47 -19.87 -52.92 -5.26
CA GLU A 47 -20.24 -51.52 -5.05
C GLU A 47 -20.62 -51.31 -3.58
N GLU A 48 -20.05 -50.30 -2.93
CA GLU A 48 -20.79 -49.50 -1.94
C GLU A 48 -20.08 -48.16 -1.72
N THR A 49 -20.87 -47.11 -1.91
CA THR A 49 -20.65 -45.68 -1.68
C THR A 49 -19.69 -45.32 -0.54
N ALA A 50 -18.61 -44.61 -0.86
CA ALA A 50 -17.82 -43.86 0.12
C ALA A 50 -17.37 -42.52 -0.50
N GLN A 51 -17.95 -41.46 0.06
CA GLN A 51 -17.49 -40.08 0.18
C GLN A 51 -16.37 -39.62 -0.77
N LYS A 52 -16.78 -38.73 -1.67
CA LYS A 52 -15.90 -37.77 -2.34
C LYS A 52 -15.24 -36.93 -1.25
N GLU A 53 -13.97 -37.21 -0.93
CA GLU A 53 -13.13 -36.30 -0.17
C GLU A 53 -12.96 -35.02 -0.98
N GLU A 54 -13.85 -34.08 -0.72
CA GLU A 54 -13.62 -32.67 -0.99
C GLU A 54 -12.50 -32.25 -0.04
N THR A 55 -11.27 -32.23 -0.58
CA THR A 55 -10.13 -31.62 0.12
C THR A 55 -10.40 -30.11 0.17
N THR A 56 -11.20 -29.69 1.14
CA THR A 56 -11.27 -28.30 1.58
C THR A 56 -9.86 -27.98 2.08
N LEU A 57 -9.08 -27.28 1.26
CA LEU A 57 -7.95 -26.50 1.75
C LEU A 57 -8.57 -25.51 2.72
N LYS A 58 -8.54 -25.84 4.02
CA LYS A 58 -8.70 -24.84 5.06
C LYS A 58 -7.52 -23.92 4.87
N GLU A 59 -7.76 -22.76 4.25
CA GLU A 59 -6.90 -21.62 4.46
C GLU A 59 -6.84 -21.44 5.98
N GLU A 60 -5.67 -21.76 6.55
CA GLU A 60 -5.36 -21.30 7.90
C GLU A 60 -5.39 -19.79 7.80
N ASP A 61 -6.53 -19.22 8.19
CA ASP A 61 -6.71 -17.80 8.43
C ASP A 61 -5.84 -17.46 9.65
N GLY A 62 -4.53 -17.38 9.40
CA GLY A 62 -3.59 -16.82 10.34
C GLY A 62 -4.03 -15.39 10.52
N GLU A 63 -4.64 -15.10 11.68
CA GLU A 63 -5.08 -13.78 12.08
C GLU A 63 -3.98 -12.77 11.75
N ILE A 64 -4.16 -12.07 10.62
CA ILE A 64 -3.19 -11.07 10.19
C ILE A 64 -3.30 -9.98 11.25
N ASN A 65 -2.28 -9.86 12.10
CA ASN A 65 -2.25 -8.84 13.14
C ASN A 65 -2.00 -7.49 12.46
N THR A 66 -3.06 -6.93 11.87
CA THR A 66 -2.97 -5.68 11.14
C THR A 66 -3.04 -4.51 12.11
N PRO A 67 -2.32 -3.42 11.84
CA PRO A 67 -2.34 -2.29 12.75
C PRO A 67 -3.66 -1.48 12.67
N TYR A 68 -4.55 -1.79 11.72
CA TYR A 68 -5.81 -1.08 11.46
C TYR A 68 -7.03 -1.90 11.87
N ASP A 69 -8.11 -1.21 12.24
CA ASP A 69 -9.43 -1.82 12.32
C ASP A 69 -10.15 -1.59 10.98
N PHE A 70 -9.99 -2.55 10.05
CA PHE A 70 -10.57 -2.42 8.71
C PHE A 70 -12.11 -2.41 8.72
N GLY A 71 -12.75 -3.09 9.68
CA GLY A 71 -14.20 -3.04 9.86
C GLY A 71 -14.67 -1.62 10.18
N LEU A 72 -14.03 -0.99 11.17
CA LEU A 72 -14.33 0.39 11.54
C LEU A 72 -14.01 1.37 10.41
N LEU A 73 -12.85 1.23 9.75
CA LEU A 73 -12.46 2.08 8.63
C LEU A 73 -13.48 2.05 7.48
N TYR A 74 -14.00 0.87 7.14
CA TYR A 74 -14.96 0.74 6.06
C TYR A 74 -16.29 1.48 6.33
N THR A 75 -16.65 1.70 7.60
CA THR A 75 -17.86 2.50 7.94
C THR A 75 -17.78 3.95 7.45
N TYR A 76 -16.58 4.45 7.13
CA TYR A 76 -16.34 5.79 6.60
C TYR A 76 -16.33 5.85 5.07
N ARG A 77 -16.54 4.74 4.36
CA ARG A 77 -16.57 4.70 2.89
C ARG A 77 -17.49 5.79 2.32
N ASN A 78 -16.99 6.51 1.33
CA ASN A 78 -17.68 7.59 0.62
C ASN A 78 -18.16 8.74 1.52
N THR A 79 -17.48 8.96 2.65
CA THR A 79 -17.62 10.20 3.41
C THR A 79 -17.26 11.40 2.54
N SER A 80 -18.05 12.47 2.61
CA SER A 80 -17.72 13.71 1.92
C SER A 80 -16.48 14.35 2.54
N LEU A 81 -15.54 14.82 1.72
CA LEU A 81 -14.39 15.60 2.20
C LEU A 81 -14.80 16.89 2.93
N SER A 82 -16.04 17.36 2.72
CA SER A 82 -16.61 18.52 3.41
C SER A 82 -17.22 18.19 4.78
N ASP A 83 -17.39 16.91 5.13
CA ASP A 83 -17.90 16.48 6.43
C ASP A 83 -16.74 16.44 7.44
N SER A 84 -16.45 17.59 8.04
CA SER A 84 -15.30 17.75 8.94
C SER A 84 -15.32 16.78 10.12
N ASN A 85 -16.50 16.44 10.65
CA ASN A 85 -16.62 15.56 11.82
C ASN A 85 -16.25 14.13 11.44
N LYS A 86 -16.84 13.60 10.37
CA LYS A 86 -16.48 12.26 9.89
C LYS A 86 -15.04 12.18 9.40
N MET A 87 -14.52 13.24 8.78
CA MET A 87 -13.13 13.27 8.38
C MET A 87 -12.18 13.25 9.59
N GLN A 88 -12.51 13.97 10.66
CA GLN A 88 -11.75 13.92 11.91
C GLN A 88 -11.76 12.51 12.52
N GLU A 89 -12.91 11.85 12.53
CA GLU A 89 -13.05 10.49 13.04
C GLU A 89 -12.25 9.48 12.20
N LEU A 90 -12.38 9.53 10.86
CA LEU A 90 -11.65 8.67 9.92
C LEU A 90 -10.14 8.85 10.07
N VAL A 91 -9.64 10.09 10.03
CA VAL A 91 -8.21 10.38 10.21
C VAL A 91 -7.72 9.91 11.57
N GLY A 92 -8.56 9.98 12.60
CA GLY A 92 -8.27 9.45 13.94
C GLY A 92 -8.03 7.93 13.98
N GLN A 93 -8.53 7.17 12.99
CA GLN A 93 -8.31 5.72 12.90
C GLN A 93 -6.98 5.35 12.21
N LEU A 94 -6.36 6.29 11.51
CA LEU A 94 -5.11 6.08 10.77
C LEU A 94 -3.91 5.91 11.70
N GLN A 95 -2.82 5.32 11.21
CA GLN A 95 -1.68 4.98 12.06
C GLN A 95 -0.94 6.19 12.58
N TYR A 96 -0.77 7.22 11.75
CA TYR A 96 -0.10 8.43 12.20
C TYR A 96 -0.85 9.15 13.33
N ALA A 97 -2.18 9.05 13.36
CA ALA A 97 -2.98 9.61 14.45
C ALA A 97 -2.79 8.87 15.79
N LYS A 98 -2.31 7.62 15.75
CA LYS A 98 -1.96 6.84 16.95
C LYS A 98 -0.60 7.25 17.54
N GLU A 99 0.25 7.89 16.75
CA GLU A 99 1.59 8.36 17.17
C GLU A 99 1.62 9.85 17.49
N LEU A 100 0.96 10.66 16.67
CA LEU A 100 1.02 12.11 16.72
C LEU A 100 -0.39 12.71 16.70
N PRO A 101 -0.64 13.75 17.50
CA PRO A 101 -1.92 14.44 17.49
C PRO A 101 -2.20 15.08 16.13
N VAL A 102 -3.43 14.91 15.65
CA VAL A 102 -3.92 15.59 14.45
C VAL A 102 -4.06 17.08 14.76
N PHE A 103 -3.34 17.90 14.01
CA PHE A 103 -3.36 19.37 14.14
C PHE A 103 -4.42 20.00 13.24
N ARG A 104 -4.45 19.57 11.98
CA ARG A 104 -5.32 20.12 10.95
C ARG A 104 -5.71 19.06 9.95
N ILE A 105 -6.97 19.11 9.52
CA ILE A 105 -7.48 18.40 8.35
C ILE A 105 -8.11 19.45 7.44
N GLU A 106 -7.74 19.45 6.16
CA GLU A 106 -8.22 20.43 5.20
C GLU A 106 -8.49 19.78 3.84
N SER A 107 -9.68 20.01 3.30
CA SER A 107 -10.03 19.65 1.93
C SER A 107 -9.54 20.76 1.00
N ILE A 108 -8.71 20.40 0.03
CA ILE A 108 -8.14 21.31 -0.96
C ILE A 108 -8.81 21.02 -2.30
N THR A 109 -9.85 21.79 -2.60
CA THR A 109 -10.63 21.67 -3.85
C THR A 109 -9.98 22.37 -5.03
N GLU A 110 -9.16 23.40 -4.78
CA GLU A 110 -8.44 24.15 -5.83
C GLU A 110 -7.38 23.28 -6.54
N ASN A 111 -6.89 22.22 -5.90
CA ASN A 111 -5.85 21.32 -6.39
C ASN A 111 -6.30 19.85 -6.37
N LYS A 112 -7.18 19.46 -7.30
CA LYS A 112 -7.49 18.05 -7.61
C LYS A 112 -8.12 17.23 -6.46
N ASP A 113 -9.09 17.76 -5.72
CA ASP A 113 -9.77 17.00 -4.65
C ASP A 113 -8.76 16.30 -3.71
N SER A 114 -7.90 17.12 -3.10
CA SER A 114 -6.83 16.64 -2.22
C SER A 114 -7.22 16.78 -0.76
N LEU A 115 -6.69 15.90 0.10
CA LEU A 115 -6.85 15.99 1.54
C LEU A 115 -5.49 16.30 2.18
N ARG A 116 -5.42 17.39 2.93
CA ARG A 116 -4.27 17.71 3.76
C ARG A 116 -4.52 17.30 5.20
N ILE A 117 -3.54 16.62 5.78
CA ILE A 117 -3.51 16.19 7.17
C ILE A 117 -2.17 16.62 7.76
N ASP A 118 -2.23 17.51 8.74
CA ASP A 118 -1.05 17.91 9.51
C ASP A 118 -1.07 17.21 10.86
N TYR A 119 0.03 16.53 11.19
CA TYR A 119 0.26 15.93 12.50
C TYR A 119 1.26 16.79 13.28
N GLN A 120 0.89 17.18 14.51
CA GLN A 120 1.72 18.03 15.35
C GLN A 120 2.81 17.20 16.04
N MET A 121 4.07 17.50 15.74
CA MET A 121 5.22 17.00 16.49
C MET A 121 5.45 17.82 17.77
N ASN A 122 6.12 17.21 18.74
CA ASN A 122 6.52 17.86 19.99
C ASN A 122 7.95 17.43 20.37
N LEU A 123 8.90 17.72 19.47
CA LEU A 123 10.31 17.44 19.62
C LEU A 123 11.00 18.52 20.44
N THR A 124 11.83 18.08 21.38
CA THR A 124 12.77 18.96 22.07
C THR A 124 14.02 19.21 21.21
N ALA A 125 14.79 20.27 21.51
CA ALA A 125 15.99 20.59 20.74
C ALA A 125 17.00 19.43 20.76
N GLY A 126 17.56 19.08 19.60
CA GLY A 126 18.43 17.94 19.37
C GLY A 126 17.70 16.58 19.27
N GLN A 127 16.38 16.54 19.50
CA GLN A 127 15.60 15.31 19.37
C GLN A 127 15.35 14.98 17.91
N GLN A 128 15.50 13.68 17.59
CA GLN A 128 15.21 13.14 16.27
C GLN A 128 13.85 12.45 16.24
N TYR A 129 13.17 12.58 15.10
CA TYR A 129 11.99 11.79 14.75
C TYR A 129 12.26 11.03 13.46
N LYS A 130 12.07 9.71 13.49
CA LYS A 130 12.19 8.85 12.31
C LYS A 130 10.83 8.75 11.63
N VAL A 131 10.75 9.28 10.41
CA VAL A 131 9.58 9.21 9.56
C VAL A 131 9.42 7.79 9.03
N ASN A 132 8.23 7.22 9.21
CA ASN A 132 7.86 5.94 8.62
C ASN A 132 7.08 6.16 7.31
N HIS A 133 7.80 6.20 6.19
CA HIS A 133 7.20 6.41 4.87
C HIS A 133 6.21 5.32 4.49
N THR A 134 6.53 4.06 4.78
CA THR A 134 5.62 2.93 4.54
C THR A 134 4.27 3.14 5.22
N LYS A 135 4.27 3.63 6.46
CA LYS A 135 3.06 4.00 7.19
C LYS A 135 2.32 5.18 6.54
N LYS A 136 3.03 6.18 6.02
CA LYS A 136 2.41 7.30 5.30
C LYS A 136 1.70 6.80 4.04
N MET A 137 2.33 5.90 3.29
CA MET A 137 1.72 5.29 2.11
C MET A 137 0.51 4.44 2.49
N ALA A 138 0.61 3.63 3.55
CA ALA A 138 -0.50 2.80 4.03
C ALA A 138 -1.74 3.65 4.37
N ASP A 139 -1.55 4.73 5.14
CA ASP A 139 -2.61 5.67 5.48
C ASP A 139 -3.21 6.32 4.22
N ALA A 140 -2.38 6.71 3.23
CA ALA A 140 -2.85 7.27 1.97
C ALA A 140 -3.64 6.25 1.12
N VAL A 141 -3.17 5.01 1.01
CA VAL A 141 -3.85 3.93 0.28
C VAL A 141 -5.23 3.65 0.86
N ILE A 142 -5.35 3.59 2.19
CA ILE A 142 -6.64 3.42 2.88
C ILE A 142 -7.59 4.56 2.54
N LEU A 143 -7.11 5.81 2.61
CA LEU A 143 -7.92 6.98 2.25
C LEU A 143 -8.37 6.93 0.79
N PHE A 144 -7.50 6.54 -0.14
CA PHE A 144 -7.84 6.39 -1.56
C PHE A 144 -8.87 5.29 -1.81
N ALA A 145 -8.82 4.20 -1.07
CA ALA A 145 -9.81 3.13 -1.19
C ALA A 145 -11.18 3.54 -0.61
N LEU A 146 -11.19 4.29 0.49
CA LEU A 146 -12.44 4.69 1.14
C LEU A 146 -13.11 5.90 0.47
N LEU A 147 -12.34 6.78 -0.17
CA LEU A 147 -12.81 8.07 -0.67
C LEU A 147 -12.65 8.14 -2.20
N ASP A 148 -13.72 7.77 -2.92
CA ASP A 148 -13.72 7.62 -4.40
C ASP A 148 -13.21 8.87 -5.15
N ASN A 149 -13.47 10.08 -4.63
CA ASN A 149 -13.11 11.34 -5.31
C ASN A 149 -11.73 11.89 -4.91
N LEU A 150 -11.02 11.23 -4.00
CA LEU A 150 -9.72 11.70 -3.52
C LEU A 150 -8.62 11.38 -4.54
N ASN A 151 -7.89 12.40 -5.00
CA ASN A 151 -6.77 12.18 -5.95
C ASN A 151 -5.38 12.33 -5.31
N ALA A 152 -5.27 13.06 -4.20
CA ALA A 152 -4.01 13.15 -3.47
C ALA A 152 -4.20 13.35 -1.97
N VAL A 153 -3.18 12.96 -1.20
CA VAL A 153 -3.11 13.16 0.25
C VAL A 153 -1.79 13.82 0.62
N GLU A 154 -1.86 14.95 1.32
CA GLU A 154 -0.71 15.61 1.93
C GLU A 154 -0.62 15.21 3.42
N ILE A 155 0.32 14.33 3.77
CA ILE A 155 0.59 13.95 5.17
C ILE A 155 1.82 14.69 5.67
N ASN A 156 1.59 15.77 6.42
CA ASN A 156 2.63 16.65 6.93
C ASN A 156 2.90 16.40 8.42
N LEU A 157 4.15 16.59 8.83
CA LEU A 157 4.58 16.60 10.22
C LEU A 157 5.02 18.02 10.55
N VAL A 158 4.34 18.69 11.49
CA VAL A 158 4.49 20.13 11.74
C VAL A 158 4.94 20.42 13.16
N GLN A 159 5.76 21.45 13.35
CA GLN A 159 6.14 21.97 14.66
C GLN A 159 6.59 23.43 14.56
N ALA A 160 5.90 24.33 15.28
CA ALA A 160 6.11 25.78 15.16
C ALA A 160 6.09 26.20 13.67
N ASP A 161 7.17 26.80 13.19
CA ASP A 161 7.31 27.26 11.81
C ASP A 161 7.92 26.19 10.88
N TYR A 162 8.24 25.01 11.43
CA TYR A 162 8.81 23.88 10.68
C TYR A 162 7.73 22.94 10.18
N CYS A 163 7.88 22.50 8.94
CA CYS A 163 7.02 21.52 8.31
C CYS A 163 7.88 20.52 7.53
N TYR A 164 7.66 19.23 7.80
CA TYR A 164 8.14 18.14 6.97
C TYR A 164 6.96 17.59 6.17
N GLY A 165 7.04 17.72 4.84
CA GLY A 165 5.97 17.33 3.92
C GLY A 165 5.90 18.28 2.74
N GLY A 166 4.68 18.58 2.30
CA GLY A 166 4.42 19.51 1.19
C GLY A 166 4.49 18.89 -0.20
N VAL A 167 4.82 17.59 -0.31
CA VAL A 167 4.63 16.81 -1.54
C VAL A 167 3.48 15.85 -1.32
N PRO A 168 2.33 16.05 -1.99
CA PRO A 168 1.20 15.12 -1.90
C PRO A 168 1.59 13.74 -2.44
N ILE A 169 1.15 12.68 -1.77
CA ILE A 169 1.09 11.34 -2.35
C ILE A 169 -0.13 11.34 -3.27
N THR A 170 0.05 11.07 -4.56
CA THR A 170 -1.10 10.97 -5.49
C THR A 170 -1.62 9.54 -5.57
N ARG A 171 -2.87 9.38 -5.98
CA ARG A 171 -3.45 8.07 -6.26
C ARG A 171 -2.61 7.30 -7.28
N GLU A 172 -2.20 7.95 -8.37
CA GLU A 172 -1.38 7.29 -9.39
C GLU A 172 -0.03 6.81 -8.84
N GLN A 173 0.58 7.57 -7.93
CA GLN A 173 1.82 7.14 -7.26
C GLN A 173 1.58 5.94 -6.36
N ALA A 174 0.49 5.94 -5.57
CA ALA A 174 0.15 4.82 -4.71
C ALA A 174 -0.16 3.56 -5.52
N GLU A 175 -0.89 3.68 -6.63
CA GLU A 175 -1.17 2.58 -7.57
C GLU A 175 0.10 2.04 -8.24
N GLN A 176 1.09 2.89 -8.52
CA GLN A 176 2.40 2.45 -9.02
C GLN A 176 3.18 1.66 -7.97
N VAL A 177 3.15 2.09 -6.71
CA VAL A 177 3.83 1.40 -5.60
C VAL A 177 3.20 0.04 -5.35
N LEU A 178 1.87 -0.05 -5.39
CA LEU A 178 1.14 -1.31 -5.19
C LEU A 178 1.04 -2.18 -6.45
N ASN A 179 1.31 -1.60 -7.63
CA ASN A 179 1.08 -2.22 -8.93
C ASN A 179 -0.37 -2.72 -9.10
N MET A 180 -1.36 -1.93 -8.64
CA MET A 180 -2.79 -2.28 -8.73
C MET A 180 -3.71 -1.05 -8.66
N ASP A 181 -4.95 -1.19 -9.13
CA ASP A 181 -6.00 -0.16 -9.02
C ASP A 181 -6.58 -0.13 -7.59
N ILE A 182 -6.34 0.97 -6.87
CA ILE A 182 -6.80 1.10 -5.48
C ILE A 182 -8.32 1.26 -5.40
N ASN A 183 -8.97 1.82 -6.43
CA ASN A 183 -10.44 1.96 -6.41
C ASN A 183 -11.13 0.61 -6.26
N SER A 184 -10.57 -0.43 -6.89
CA SER A 184 -11.12 -1.79 -6.80
C SER A 184 -11.16 -2.32 -5.37
N LEU A 185 -10.19 -1.96 -4.53
CA LEU A 185 -10.05 -2.44 -3.15
C LEU A 185 -11.10 -1.86 -2.19
N GLY A 186 -11.67 -0.71 -2.53
CA GLY A 186 -12.69 -0.05 -1.72
C GLY A 186 -14.12 -0.29 -2.17
N LYS A 187 -14.37 -1.02 -3.26
CA LYS A 187 -15.71 -1.15 -3.85
C LYS A 187 -16.69 -1.93 -2.98
N THR A 188 -16.22 -2.97 -2.30
CA THR A 188 -17.03 -3.81 -1.43
C THR A 188 -16.35 -4.01 -0.09
N GLU A 189 -17.17 -4.25 0.93
CA GLU A 189 -16.69 -4.47 2.30
C GLU A 189 -15.83 -5.72 2.36
N GLU A 190 -16.29 -6.81 1.74
CA GLU A 190 -15.58 -8.08 1.70
C GLU A 190 -14.16 -7.94 1.15
N VAL A 191 -14.01 -7.28 -0.01
CA VAL A 191 -12.69 -7.04 -0.63
C VAL A 191 -11.83 -6.13 0.24
N PHE A 192 -12.42 -5.07 0.82
CA PHE A 192 -11.67 -4.18 1.70
C PHE A 192 -11.18 -4.90 2.96
N LEU A 193 -11.98 -5.78 3.56
CA LEU A 193 -11.58 -6.52 4.76
C LEU A 193 -10.54 -7.61 4.46
N SER A 194 -10.71 -8.36 3.37
CA SER A 194 -9.85 -9.51 3.04
C SER A 194 -8.55 -9.11 2.35
N ASP A 195 -8.62 -8.20 1.38
CA ASP A 195 -7.51 -7.96 0.45
C ASP A 195 -6.68 -6.76 0.92
N MET A 196 -7.33 -5.69 1.38
CA MET A 196 -6.59 -4.51 1.88
C MET A 196 -5.70 -4.87 3.06
N SER A 197 -6.18 -5.71 3.97
CA SER A 197 -5.41 -6.16 5.14
C SER A 197 -4.10 -6.83 4.75
N LYS A 198 -4.13 -7.74 3.78
CA LYS A 198 -2.96 -8.42 3.21
C LYS A 198 -2.03 -7.44 2.51
N ILE A 199 -2.58 -6.59 1.63
CA ILE A 199 -1.82 -5.60 0.86
C ILE A 199 -1.06 -4.64 1.78
N ILE A 200 -1.73 -4.13 2.81
CA ILE A 200 -1.13 -3.19 3.76
C ILE A 200 -0.08 -3.89 4.65
N ALA A 201 -0.26 -5.16 4.98
CA ALA A 201 0.74 -5.93 5.73
C ALA A 201 2.04 -6.14 4.94
N ASP A 202 1.93 -6.33 3.62
CA ASP A 202 3.08 -6.55 2.73
C ASP A 202 3.67 -5.24 2.15
N LEU A 203 2.98 -4.11 2.32
CA LEU A 203 3.41 -2.82 1.78
C LEU A 203 4.76 -2.41 2.35
N GLN A 204 5.69 -2.10 1.45
CA GLN A 204 6.95 -1.44 1.75
C GLN A 204 7.13 -0.27 0.81
N TRP A 205 7.44 0.89 1.38
CA TRP A 205 7.75 2.09 0.61
C TRP A 205 8.88 2.86 1.27
N ASP A 206 10.00 2.92 0.55
CA ASP A 206 11.21 3.65 0.92
C ASP A 206 11.53 4.67 -0.20
N PRO A 207 10.87 5.83 -0.19
CA PRO A 207 11.17 6.89 -1.15
C PRO A 207 12.56 7.47 -0.87
N ASP A 208 13.28 7.86 -1.92
CA ASP A 208 14.59 8.54 -1.83
C ASP A 208 14.43 9.99 -1.33
N VAL A 209 13.99 10.14 -0.09
CA VAL A 209 13.76 11.40 0.64
C VAL A 209 14.18 11.20 2.09
N MET A 210 14.68 12.27 2.71
CA MET A 210 15.14 12.23 4.11
C MET A 210 14.05 11.67 5.02
N ASP A 211 14.40 10.74 5.90
CA ASP A 211 13.46 10.08 6.82
C ASP A 211 13.76 10.39 8.29
N ILE A 212 14.71 11.29 8.57
CA ILE A 212 15.04 11.78 9.91
C ILE A 212 14.79 13.29 9.95
N ILE A 213 13.96 13.71 10.91
CA ILE A 213 13.75 15.11 11.25
C ILE A 213 14.48 15.37 12.56
N THR A 214 15.33 16.40 12.61
CA THR A 214 15.94 16.86 13.86
C THR A 214 15.42 18.26 14.16
N TYR A 215 14.90 18.48 15.36
CA TYR A 215 14.51 19.82 15.77
C TYR A 215 15.70 20.54 16.40
N GLU A 216 16.13 21.64 15.81
CA GLU A 216 17.18 22.49 16.36
C GLU A 216 16.60 23.87 16.68
N HIS A 217 16.77 24.33 17.92
CA HIS A 217 16.50 25.73 18.26
C HIS A 217 17.70 26.57 17.81
N ILE A 218 17.57 27.25 16.68
CA ILE A 218 18.54 28.28 16.30
C ILE A 218 18.20 29.53 17.10
N MET A 219 18.80 29.69 18.28
CA MET A 219 18.80 30.97 18.99
C MET A 219 19.69 31.94 18.19
N GLY A 220 19.12 32.94 17.52
CA GLY A 220 19.92 33.89 16.76
C GLY A 220 19.21 34.94 15.90
N LEU A 221 17.94 35.27 16.15
CA LEU A 221 17.27 36.41 15.48
C LEU A 221 16.54 37.35 16.46
N ASP A 222 16.99 37.38 17.71
CA ASP A 222 16.69 38.48 18.63
C ASP A 222 17.98 39.28 18.83
N GLU A 223 18.31 40.15 17.86
CA GLU A 223 19.18 41.31 18.04
C GLU A 223 18.39 42.61 17.82
#